data_AF-A0A7I7YS11-F1
#
_entry.id   AF-A0A7I7YS11-F1
#
_cell.length_a   1.000
_cell.length_b   1.000
_cell.length_c   1.000
_cell.angle_alpha   90.00
_cell.angle_beta   90.00
_cell.angle_gamma   90.00
#
_symmetry.space_group_name_H-M   'P 1'
#
loop_
_entity.id
_entity.type
_entity.pdbx_description
1 polymer ?
#
loop_
_entity_poly.entity_id
_entity_poly.type
_entity_poly.pdbx_seq_one_letter_code
_entity_poly.pdbx_strand_id
1 'polypeptide(L)'
;MGVFVSYSSRDKEAVTRLTQDLRDADEQVWLDQRLAGGDAWWHAILEQIRGCDVFIFALSQNSIQSKPCQAELHYAQNLGLPILPVQVGPVDSMQLNPLATVQTVDYRTSTSTAGMRLLSALHRARAQRQPPPSPLPAEPPVPFEYLIRLYTAIAGTDQLSPRDQAALVTQLQFGLREDGEHDAARKDIVMLLTKLRDREDVTYRTRTDVDTILANIDTQAPLGPALQPPGVTATNTRPASTGSTATLDAPPTEPQGMGISDPREPRGKTPPKSDTFIGTETETPQQQGVSKRLWSSQLASGLLGVTVGFVVVTWSWSGMTLTPFVFCIFLYLLTTGMAQLFVASATRISAARFMLFASGAASLILGLVVLYLKSTGINYRYLFVALAVGLIVRGGAQERAAVTDHNRLGRGWHILLGILGLIAGISLPLLCYWEWSFYALIPAAGLWFVVIGLCEVVSSLRIKAAADVMRN
;
A
#
# COMPACT_ATOMS: atom_id res chain seq x y z
N MET A 1 -26.28 -2.52 -1.63
CA MET A 1 -27.09 -1.76 -2.59
C MET A 1 -26.36 -0.46 -2.81
N GLY A 2 -25.75 -0.30 -3.98
CA GLY A 2 -24.68 0.66 -4.21
C GLY A 2 -24.88 1.48 -5.47
N VAL A 3 -24.34 2.68 -5.45
CA VAL A 3 -24.29 3.60 -6.58
C VAL A 3 -22.89 3.54 -7.16
N PHE A 4 -22.77 3.24 -8.46
CA PHE A 4 -21.50 3.28 -9.16
C PHE A 4 -21.32 4.66 -9.80
N VAL A 5 -20.17 5.32 -9.60
CA VAL A 5 -19.88 6.63 -10.22
C VAL A 5 -18.74 6.48 -11.22
N SER A 6 -19.06 6.57 -12.51
CA SER A 6 -18.08 6.64 -13.61
C SER A 6 -17.65 8.08 -13.85
N TYR A 7 -16.35 8.34 -13.86
CA TYR A 7 -15.80 9.68 -14.03
C TYR A 7 -14.41 9.70 -14.66
N SER A 8 -14.04 10.83 -15.29
CA SER A 8 -12.66 11.05 -15.72
C SER A 8 -11.78 11.47 -14.54
N SER A 9 -10.54 10.96 -14.47
CA SER A 9 -9.60 11.37 -13.43
C SER A 9 -9.27 12.87 -13.45
N ARG A 10 -9.55 13.57 -14.56
CA ARG A 10 -9.41 15.03 -14.67
C ARG A 10 -10.49 15.80 -13.89
N ASP A 11 -11.64 15.18 -13.65
CA ASP A 11 -12.76 15.78 -12.92
C ASP A 11 -12.83 15.34 -11.45
N LYS A 12 -11.76 14.70 -10.96
CA LYS A 12 -11.70 14.10 -9.62
C LYS A 12 -12.14 15.06 -8.52
N GLU A 13 -11.75 16.34 -8.59
CA GLU A 13 -12.11 17.32 -7.58
C GLU A 13 -13.63 17.59 -7.52
N ALA A 14 -14.27 17.75 -8.68
CA ALA A 14 -15.71 17.96 -8.77
C ALA A 14 -16.49 16.71 -8.33
N VAL A 15 -16.02 15.53 -8.73
CA VAL A 15 -16.64 14.25 -8.38
C VAL A 15 -16.45 13.91 -6.91
N THR A 16 -15.33 14.28 -6.30
CA THR A 16 -15.12 14.08 -4.86
C THR A 16 -16.20 14.79 -4.06
N ARG A 17 -16.53 16.05 -4.41
CA ARG A 17 -17.63 16.81 -3.80
C ARG A 17 -18.98 16.09 -3.98
N LEU A 18 -19.31 15.72 -5.21
CA LEU A 18 -20.53 14.94 -5.53
C LEU A 18 -20.65 13.67 -4.67
N THR A 19 -19.57 12.89 -4.57
CA THR A 19 -19.59 11.64 -3.79
C THR A 19 -19.66 11.87 -2.29
N GLN A 20 -19.09 12.95 -1.78
CA GLN A 20 -19.21 13.31 -0.37
C GLN A 20 -20.64 13.67 -0.03
N ASP A 21 -21.28 14.52 -0.85
CA ASP A 21 -22.66 14.93 -0.65
C ASP A 21 -23.64 13.74 -0.71
N LEU A 22 -23.37 12.75 -1.58
CA LEU A 22 -24.13 11.49 -1.63
C LEU A 22 -23.89 10.61 -0.38
N ARG A 23 -22.65 10.52 0.12
CA ARG A 23 -22.34 9.75 1.33
C ARG A 23 -22.92 10.38 2.59
N ASP A 24 -22.93 11.71 2.67
CA ASP A 24 -23.55 12.46 3.77
C ASP A 24 -25.09 12.24 3.80
N ALA A 25 -25.67 11.83 2.66
CA ALA A 25 -27.06 11.41 2.54
C ALA A 25 -27.27 9.89 2.73
N ASP A 26 -26.29 9.18 3.30
CA ASP A 26 -26.30 7.73 3.59
C ASP A 26 -26.38 6.83 2.33
N GLU A 27 -25.95 7.33 1.17
CA GLU A 27 -25.87 6.52 -0.05
C GLU A 27 -24.52 5.78 -0.14
N GLN A 28 -24.56 4.47 -0.44
CA GLN A 28 -23.35 3.67 -0.65
C GLN A 28 -22.73 3.96 -2.02
N VAL A 29 -21.79 4.89 -2.07
CA VAL A 29 -21.12 5.30 -3.31
C VAL A 29 -19.82 4.54 -3.54
N TRP A 30 -19.78 3.77 -4.62
CA TRP A 30 -18.56 3.20 -5.18
C TRP A 30 -17.94 4.18 -6.19
N LEU A 31 -16.65 4.46 -6.01
CA LEU A 31 -15.85 5.31 -6.87
C LEU A 31 -14.57 4.54 -7.19
N ASP A 32 -14.15 4.57 -8.46
CA ASP A 32 -12.84 4.03 -8.82
C ASP A 32 -11.74 4.81 -8.09
N GLN A 33 -11.08 4.13 -7.14
CA GLN A 33 -9.94 4.61 -6.40
C GLN A 33 -8.72 3.86 -6.92
N ARG A 34 -7.87 4.58 -7.67
CA ARG A 34 -6.61 4.06 -8.21
C ARG A 34 -5.84 3.25 -7.16
N LEU A 35 -5.58 1.97 -7.43
CA LEU A 35 -4.25 1.35 -7.50
C LEU A 35 -4.31 -0.20 -7.59
N ALA A 36 -3.45 -0.74 -8.45
CA ALA A 36 -2.98 -2.13 -8.67
C ALA A 36 -3.53 -2.77 -9.96
N GLY A 37 -2.70 -2.75 -11.00
CA GLY A 37 -3.05 -3.00 -12.40
C GLY A 37 -3.34 -4.46 -12.80
N GLY A 38 -3.83 -4.58 -14.04
CA GLY A 38 -4.10 -5.85 -14.71
C GLY A 38 -5.58 -6.09 -15.03
N ASP A 39 -5.86 -7.20 -15.71
CA ASP A 39 -7.22 -7.68 -16.02
C ASP A 39 -8.09 -7.82 -14.76
N ALA A 40 -7.50 -8.18 -13.62
CA ALA A 40 -8.19 -8.33 -12.34
C ALA A 40 -8.87 -7.03 -11.85
N TRP A 41 -8.25 -5.87 -12.11
CA TRP A 41 -8.84 -4.57 -11.78
C TRP A 41 -10.04 -4.26 -12.67
N TRP A 42 -9.92 -4.53 -13.97
CA TRP A 42 -11.02 -4.32 -14.91
C TRP A 42 -12.21 -5.23 -14.60
N HIS A 43 -11.97 -6.52 -14.32
CA HIS A 43 -13.02 -7.43 -13.88
C HIS A 43 -13.71 -6.96 -12.60
N ALA A 44 -12.95 -6.44 -11.62
CA ALA A 44 -13.53 -5.87 -10.41
C ALA A 44 -14.44 -4.67 -10.72
N ILE A 45 -14.05 -3.78 -11.63
CA ILE A 45 -14.90 -2.67 -12.10
C ILE A 45 -16.20 -3.22 -12.71
N LEU A 46 -16.10 -4.17 -13.64
CA LEU A 46 -17.27 -4.75 -14.30
C LEU A 46 -18.20 -5.45 -13.31
N GLU A 47 -17.66 -6.12 -12.29
CA GLU A 47 -18.43 -6.73 -11.22
C GLU A 47 -19.19 -5.70 -10.37
N GLN A 48 -18.54 -4.57 -10.04
CA GLN A 48 -19.21 -3.47 -9.32
C GLN A 48 -20.29 -2.81 -10.19
N ILE A 49 -20.09 -2.69 -11.50
CA ILE A 49 -21.11 -2.21 -12.43
C ILE A 49 -22.31 -3.18 -12.44
N ARG A 50 -22.08 -4.50 -12.54
CA ARG A 50 -23.17 -5.50 -12.50
C ARG A 50 -23.99 -5.43 -11.21
N GLY A 51 -23.30 -5.23 -10.09
CA GLY A 51 -23.89 -5.22 -8.75
C GLY A 51 -24.55 -3.92 -8.33
N CYS A 52 -24.42 -2.83 -9.10
CA CYS A 52 -24.99 -1.54 -8.71
C CYS A 52 -26.48 -1.43 -9.01
N ASP A 53 -27.14 -0.56 -8.24
CA ASP A 53 -28.57 -0.24 -8.42
C ASP A 53 -28.77 0.92 -9.39
N VAL A 54 -27.83 1.88 -9.38
CA VAL A 54 -27.81 3.04 -10.26
C VAL A 54 -26.38 3.30 -10.72
N PHE A 55 -26.23 3.52 -12.02
CA PHE A 55 -24.98 3.92 -12.65
C PHE A 55 -24.99 5.43 -12.86
N ILE A 56 -24.23 6.17 -12.05
CA ILE A 56 -24.02 7.60 -12.24
C ILE A 56 -22.89 7.81 -13.25
N PHE A 57 -23.17 8.57 -14.31
CA PHE A 57 -22.15 9.05 -15.22
C PHE A 57 -21.84 10.52 -14.92
N ALA A 58 -20.65 10.80 -14.39
CA ALA A 58 -20.19 12.16 -14.13
C ALA A 58 -19.87 12.86 -15.46
N LEU A 59 -20.88 13.54 -16.01
CA LEU A 59 -20.87 14.12 -17.34
C LEU A 59 -19.98 15.37 -17.39
N SER A 60 -18.95 15.28 -18.23
CA SER A 60 -18.02 16.34 -18.59
C SER A 60 -17.44 16.04 -19.98
N GLN A 61 -16.81 17.01 -20.60
CA GLN A 61 -16.08 16.78 -21.86
C GLN A 61 -14.98 15.72 -21.69
N ASN A 62 -14.33 15.70 -20.53
CA ASN A 62 -13.26 14.74 -20.23
C ASN A 62 -13.80 13.30 -20.07
N SER A 63 -15.00 13.10 -19.50
CA SER A 63 -15.59 11.76 -19.36
C SER A 63 -16.21 11.26 -20.66
N ILE A 64 -16.75 12.16 -21.49
CA ILE A 64 -17.22 11.84 -22.85
C ILE A 64 -16.06 11.33 -23.72
N GLN A 65 -14.90 11.97 -23.65
CA GLN A 65 -13.72 11.59 -24.44
C GLN A 65 -12.93 10.40 -23.86
N SER A 66 -13.22 9.99 -22.61
CA SER A 66 -12.46 8.95 -21.91
C SER A 66 -12.85 7.54 -22.37
N LYS A 67 -11.90 6.81 -23.00
CA LYS A 67 -12.06 5.41 -23.41
C LYS A 67 -12.62 4.49 -22.29
N PRO A 68 -12.06 4.47 -21.06
CA PRO A 68 -12.62 3.67 -19.96
C PRO A 68 -14.07 4.05 -19.63
N CYS A 69 -14.37 5.35 -19.50
CA CYS A 69 -15.72 5.80 -19.15
C CYS A 69 -16.74 5.42 -20.23
N GLN A 70 -16.35 5.46 -21.52
CA GLN A 70 -17.21 5.00 -22.61
C GLN A 70 -17.45 3.49 -22.56
N ALA A 71 -16.42 2.69 -22.27
CA ALA A 71 -16.56 1.24 -22.12
C ALA A 71 -17.47 0.87 -20.94
N GLU A 72 -17.31 1.54 -19.79
CA GLU A 72 -18.17 1.37 -18.61
C GLU A 72 -19.63 1.78 -18.90
N LEU A 73 -19.83 2.93 -19.55
CA LEU A 73 -21.15 3.43 -19.90
C LEU A 73 -21.88 2.47 -20.84
N HIS A 74 -21.21 2.04 -21.91
CA HIS A 74 -21.77 1.09 -22.87
C HIS A 74 -22.10 -0.26 -22.21
N TYR A 75 -21.25 -0.72 -21.28
CA TYR A 75 -21.51 -1.93 -20.53
C TYR A 75 -22.73 -1.80 -19.61
N ALA A 76 -22.85 -0.68 -18.90
CA ALA A 76 -24.01 -0.37 -18.07
C ALA A 76 -25.32 -0.29 -18.89
N GLN A 77 -25.26 0.29 -20.09
CA GLN A 77 -26.38 0.32 -21.04
C GLN A 77 -26.80 -1.10 -21.45
N ASN A 78 -25.85 -1.96 -21.81
CA ASN A 78 -26.12 -3.34 -22.21
C ASN A 78 -26.67 -4.21 -21.07
N LEU A 79 -26.32 -3.88 -19.82
CA LEU A 79 -26.89 -4.51 -18.63
C LEU A 79 -28.30 -4.01 -18.31
N GLY A 80 -28.79 -2.96 -18.98
CA GLY A 80 -30.08 -2.33 -18.68
C GLY A 80 -30.08 -1.61 -17.32
N LEU A 81 -28.92 -1.13 -16.86
CA LEU A 81 -28.84 -0.40 -15.60
C LEU A 81 -29.48 0.98 -15.74
N PRO A 82 -30.16 1.49 -14.70
CA PRO A 82 -30.59 2.88 -14.65
C PRO A 82 -29.36 3.80 -14.67
N ILE A 83 -29.24 4.59 -15.73
CA ILE A 83 -28.14 5.55 -15.90
C ILE A 83 -28.62 6.93 -15.47
N LEU A 84 -27.89 7.55 -14.56
CA LEU A 84 -28.12 8.91 -14.10
C LEU A 84 -26.95 9.82 -14.52
N PRO A 85 -27.11 10.62 -15.59
CA PRO A 85 -26.12 11.60 -15.98
C PRO A 85 -26.10 12.76 -14.98
N VAL A 86 -24.93 13.07 -14.43
CA VAL A 86 -24.72 14.19 -13.50
C VAL A 86 -23.65 15.10 -14.06
N GLN A 87 -24.03 16.30 -14.48
CA GLN A 87 -23.08 17.25 -15.06
C GLN A 87 -22.18 17.85 -13.98
N VAL A 88 -20.90 17.49 -14.02
CA VAL A 88 -19.88 17.97 -13.08
C VAL A 88 -18.93 18.99 -13.72
N GLY A 89 -18.91 19.07 -15.05
CA GLY A 89 -17.99 19.92 -15.81
C GLY A 89 -18.60 20.50 -17.09
N PRO A 90 -17.80 21.25 -17.87
CA PRO A 90 -18.21 21.74 -19.18
C PRO A 90 -18.44 20.57 -20.14
N VAL A 91 -19.41 20.72 -21.05
CA VAL A 91 -19.74 19.79 -22.13
C VAL A 91 -19.93 20.62 -23.39
N ASP A 92 -19.22 20.29 -24.46
CA ASP A 92 -19.20 21.12 -25.68
C ASP A 92 -20.56 21.15 -26.38
N SER A 93 -21.27 20.01 -26.41
CA SER A 93 -22.63 19.93 -26.95
C SER A 93 -23.49 19.00 -26.12
N MET A 94 -24.55 19.56 -25.53
CA MET A 94 -25.52 18.80 -24.74
C MET A 94 -26.42 17.91 -25.63
N GLN A 95 -26.55 18.26 -26.91
CA GLN A 95 -27.38 17.52 -27.86
C GLN A 95 -26.65 16.34 -28.52
N LEU A 96 -25.31 16.39 -28.56
CA LEU A 96 -24.48 15.41 -29.25
C LEU A 96 -23.69 14.51 -28.28
N ASN A 97 -24.07 14.48 -27.00
CA ASN A 97 -23.43 13.58 -26.04
C ASN A 97 -24.13 12.20 -26.00
N PRO A 98 -23.46 11.13 -25.55
CA PRO A 98 -24.01 9.77 -25.49
C PRO A 98 -25.26 9.60 -24.60
N LEU A 99 -25.61 10.61 -23.81
CA LEU A 99 -26.69 10.61 -22.83
C LEU A 99 -27.73 11.69 -23.10
N ALA A 100 -27.78 12.23 -24.32
CA ALA A 100 -28.64 13.36 -24.69
C ALA A 100 -30.15 13.04 -24.55
N THR A 101 -30.52 11.77 -24.57
CA THR A 101 -31.90 11.28 -24.40
C THR A 101 -32.30 11.13 -22.93
N VAL A 102 -31.36 11.23 -21.99
CA VAL A 102 -31.58 11.01 -20.55
C VAL A 102 -31.56 12.34 -19.81
N GLN A 103 -32.46 12.51 -18.84
CA GLN A 103 -32.50 13.71 -18.02
C GLN A 103 -31.20 13.85 -17.21
N THR A 104 -30.46 14.92 -17.46
CA THR A 104 -29.20 15.23 -16.76
C THR A 104 -29.46 16.11 -15.54
N VAL A 105 -28.80 15.80 -14.42
CA VAL A 105 -28.78 16.64 -13.23
C VAL A 105 -27.57 17.57 -13.29
N ASP A 106 -27.79 18.88 -13.26
CA ASP A 106 -26.70 19.85 -13.15
C ASP A 106 -26.15 19.89 -11.72
N TYR A 107 -24.87 19.55 -11.56
CA TYR A 107 -24.15 19.53 -10.29
C TYR A 107 -22.81 20.28 -10.36
N ARG A 108 -22.67 21.22 -11.29
CA ARG A 108 -21.44 22.04 -11.40
C ARG A 108 -21.22 22.88 -10.13
N THR A 109 -22.30 23.24 -9.45
CA THR A 109 -22.29 23.91 -8.14
C THR A 109 -22.97 23.04 -7.09
N SER A 110 -22.22 22.67 -6.04
CA SER A 110 -22.79 21.96 -4.87
C SER A 110 -23.56 22.97 -4.03
N THR A 111 -24.88 22.95 -4.19
CA THR A 111 -25.84 23.74 -3.40
C THR A 111 -26.87 22.77 -2.82
N SER A 112 -27.51 23.13 -1.71
CA SER A 112 -28.53 22.27 -1.08
C SER A 112 -29.66 21.90 -2.07
N THR A 113 -30.04 22.83 -2.96
CA THR A 113 -31.03 22.58 -4.01
C THR A 113 -30.54 21.59 -5.07
N ALA A 114 -29.27 21.68 -5.48
CA ALA A 114 -28.67 20.71 -6.39
C ALA A 114 -28.57 19.31 -5.75
N GLY A 115 -28.19 19.25 -4.47
CA GLY A 115 -28.17 18.02 -3.67
C GLY A 115 -29.55 17.34 -3.60
N MET A 116 -30.60 18.10 -3.27
CA MET A 116 -31.97 17.56 -3.25
C MET A 116 -32.43 17.05 -4.64
N ARG A 117 -32.10 17.78 -5.72
CA ARG A 117 -32.41 17.34 -7.09
C ARG A 117 -31.70 16.03 -7.43
N LEU A 118 -30.41 15.95 -7.10
CA LEU A 118 -29.60 14.74 -7.28
C LEU A 118 -30.19 13.55 -6.53
N LEU A 119 -30.48 13.69 -5.24
CA LEU A 119 -31.05 12.61 -4.43
C LEU A 119 -32.42 12.18 -4.96
N SER A 120 -33.27 13.13 -5.34
CA SER A 120 -34.58 12.82 -5.93
C SER A 120 -34.46 12.07 -7.27
N ALA A 121 -33.48 12.43 -8.10
CA ALA A 121 -33.21 11.77 -9.38
C ALA A 121 -32.62 10.37 -9.15
N LEU A 122 -31.73 10.22 -8.17
CA LEU A 122 -31.14 8.95 -7.76
C LEU A 122 -32.21 7.96 -7.29
N HIS A 123 -33.12 8.40 -6.41
CA HIS A 123 -34.20 7.54 -5.90
C HIS A 123 -35.15 7.10 -7.03
N ARG A 124 -35.46 7.99 -7.97
CA ARG A 124 -36.25 7.64 -9.17
C ARG A 124 -35.52 6.65 -10.06
N ALA A 125 -34.23 6.84 -10.31
CA ALA A 125 -33.42 5.92 -11.11
C ALA A 125 -33.35 4.54 -10.46
N ARG A 126 -33.13 4.48 -9.14
CA ARG A 126 -33.11 3.22 -8.37
C ARG A 126 -34.43 2.45 -8.49
N ALA A 127 -35.57 3.16 -8.48
CA ALA A 127 -36.88 2.54 -8.67
C ALA A 127 -37.07 1.92 -10.08
N GLN A 128 -36.26 2.31 -11.06
CA GLN A 128 -36.29 1.75 -12.42
C GLN A 128 -35.37 0.53 -12.60
N ARG A 129 -34.64 0.11 -11.56
CA ARG A 129 -33.70 -1.02 -11.64
C ARG A 129 -34.46 -2.31 -11.96
N GLN A 130 -34.17 -2.86 -13.13
CA GLN A 130 -34.63 -4.18 -13.56
C GLN A 130 -33.53 -5.21 -13.34
N PRO A 131 -33.82 -6.51 -13.12
CA PRO A 131 -32.79 -7.54 -13.03
C PRO A 131 -31.89 -7.59 -14.27
N PRO A 132 -30.60 -7.96 -14.15
CA PRO A 132 -29.71 -8.05 -15.29
C PRO A 132 -30.21 -9.09 -16.32
N PRO A 133 -29.96 -8.87 -17.62
CA PRO A 133 -30.38 -9.78 -18.67
C PRO A 133 -29.69 -11.14 -18.56
N SER A 134 -30.38 -12.20 -19.01
CA SER A 134 -29.87 -13.57 -19.09
C SER A 134 -29.90 -14.05 -20.55
N PRO A 135 -28.75 -14.42 -21.16
CA PRO A 135 -27.39 -14.43 -20.59
C PRO A 135 -26.82 -13.01 -20.41
N LEU A 136 -25.79 -12.90 -19.56
CA LEU A 136 -25.09 -11.64 -19.35
C LEU A 136 -24.47 -11.13 -20.68
N PRO A 137 -24.43 -9.79 -20.90
CA PRO A 137 -23.78 -9.21 -22.07
C PRO A 137 -22.27 -9.52 -22.06
N ALA A 138 -21.68 -9.57 -23.24
CA ALA A 138 -20.23 -9.74 -23.40
C ALA A 138 -19.47 -8.62 -22.65
N GLU A 139 -18.42 -8.99 -21.94
CA GLU A 139 -17.56 -8.05 -21.22
C GLU A 139 -16.78 -7.18 -22.21
N PRO A 140 -16.70 -5.86 -21.99
CA PRO A 140 -15.89 -4.99 -22.82
C PRO A 140 -14.39 -5.32 -22.61
N PRO A 141 -13.56 -5.18 -23.66
CA PRO A 141 -12.12 -5.39 -23.55
C PRO A 141 -11.50 -4.38 -22.56
N VAL A 142 -10.38 -4.77 -21.94
CA VAL A 142 -9.67 -3.94 -20.97
C VAL A 142 -9.16 -2.66 -21.68
N PRO A 143 -9.52 -1.46 -21.21
CA PRO A 143 -8.97 -0.23 -21.74
C PRO A 143 -7.45 -0.19 -21.58
N PHE A 144 -6.74 0.22 -22.64
CA PHE A 144 -5.28 0.35 -22.65
C PHE A 144 -4.51 -0.94 -22.27
N GLU A 145 -5.05 -2.12 -22.60
CA GLU A 145 -4.40 -3.43 -22.34
C GLU A 145 -2.92 -3.47 -22.76
N TYR A 146 -2.58 -2.81 -23.88
CA TYR A 146 -1.20 -2.73 -24.37
C TYR A 146 -0.24 -2.12 -23.32
N LEU A 147 -0.68 -1.18 -22.48
CA LEU A 147 0.15 -0.60 -21.42
C LEU A 147 0.50 -1.64 -20.34
N ILE A 148 -0.41 -2.57 -20.05
CA ILE A 148 -0.16 -3.67 -19.12
C ILE A 148 0.90 -4.61 -19.69
N ARG A 149 0.76 -4.97 -20.97
CA ARG A 149 1.74 -5.81 -21.67
C ARG A 149 3.12 -5.15 -21.68
N LEU A 150 3.19 -3.85 -21.99
CA LEU A 150 4.43 -3.08 -21.95
C LEU A 150 5.01 -2.97 -20.54
N TYR A 151 4.18 -2.75 -19.52
CA TYR A 151 4.61 -2.74 -18.12
C TYR A 151 5.25 -4.06 -17.74
N THR A 152 4.62 -5.20 -18.03
CA THR A 152 5.17 -6.52 -17.68
C THR A 152 6.51 -6.79 -18.37
N ALA A 153 6.65 -6.39 -19.64
CA ALA A 153 7.92 -6.49 -20.36
C ALA A 153 9.01 -5.59 -19.76
N ILE A 154 8.67 -4.36 -19.34
CA ILE A 154 9.62 -3.41 -18.76
C ILE A 154 9.94 -3.71 -17.30
N ALA A 155 9.02 -4.28 -16.53
CA ALA A 155 9.18 -4.60 -15.12
C ALA A 155 9.77 -5.99 -14.87
N GLY A 156 9.86 -6.84 -15.91
CA GLY A 156 10.44 -8.17 -15.82
C GLY A 156 11.91 -8.15 -15.38
N THR A 157 12.34 -9.22 -14.72
CA THR A 157 13.72 -9.39 -14.23
C THR A 157 14.70 -9.78 -15.34
N ASP A 158 14.19 -10.18 -16.50
CA ASP A 158 15.01 -10.62 -17.62
C ASP A 158 15.71 -9.43 -18.29
N GLN A 159 16.92 -9.69 -18.81
CA GLN A 159 17.69 -8.69 -19.53
C GLN A 159 17.05 -8.39 -20.88
N LEU A 160 16.78 -7.12 -21.16
CA LEU A 160 16.15 -6.69 -22.42
C LEU A 160 17.19 -6.59 -23.52
N SER A 161 17.00 -7.28 -24.65
CA SER A 161 17.89 -7.14 -25.80
C SER A 161 17.79 -5.72 -26.41
N PRO A 162 18.84 -5.18 -27.05
CA PRO A 162 18.76 -3.87 -27.71
C PRO A 162 17.63 -3.75 -28.72
N ARG A 163 17.26 -4.85 -29.38
CA ARG A 163 16.14 -4.92 -30.33
C ARG A 163 14.80 -4.78 -29.60
N ASP A 164 14.63 -5.46 -28.47
CA ASP A 164 13.39 -5.40 -27.68
C ASP A 164 13.23 -4.03 -27.02
N GLN A 165 14.32 -3.45 -26.53
CA GLN A 165 14.34 -2.07 -26.01
C GLN A 165 13.82 -1.07 -27.06
N ALA A 166 14.33 -1.12 -28.29
CA ALA A 166 13.88 -0.26 -29.39
C ALA A 166 12.41 -0.51 -29.77
N ALA A 167 11.96 -1.77 -29.74
CA ALA A 167 10.56 -2.11 -29.99
C ALA A 167 9.62 -1.54 -28.92
N LEU A 168 10.00 -1.62 -27.64
CA LEU A 168 9.23 -1.05 -26.52
C LEU A 168 9.10 0.47 -26.65
N VAL A 169 10.19 1.18 -26.96
CA VAL A 169 10.14 2.64 -27.21
C VAL A 169 9.19 2.98 -28.36
N THR A 170 9.27 2.23 -29.46
CA THR A 170 8.40 2.44 -30.62
C THR A 170 6.93 2.24 -30.28
N GLN A 171 6.59 1.21 -29.50
CA GLN A 171 5.23 0.95 -29.05
C GLN A 171 4.73 2.04 -28.09
N LEU A 172 5.57 2.51 -27.16
CA LEU A 172 5.23 3.63 -26.28
C LEU A 172 5.02 4.94 -27.05
N GLN A 173 5.84 5.23 -28.07
CA GLN A 173 5.63 6.38 -28.96
C GLN A 173 4.34 6.26 -29.79
N PHE A 174 3.99 5.06 -30.22
CA PHE A 174 2.73 4.82 -30.91
C PHE A 174 1.54 5.06 -29.98
N GLY A 175 1.58 4.50 -28.77
CA GLY A 175 0.58 4.77 -27.73
C GLY A 175 0.48 6.25 -27.38
N LEU A 176 1.58 7.00 -27.38
CA LEU A 176 1.53 8.45 -27.14
C LEU A 176 0.82 9.21 -28.26
N ARG A 177 0.94 8.76 -29.52
CA ARG A 177 0.27 9.38 -30.67
C ARG A 177 -1.22 9.04 -30.71
N GLU A 178 -1.58 7.80 -30.37
CA GLU A 178 -2.99 7.37 -30.38
C GLU A 178 -3.76 7.79 -29.13
N ASP A 179 -3.11 7.70 -27.96
CA ASP A 179 -3.76 7.83 -26.66
C ASP A 179 -3.24 8.99 -25.81
N GLY A 180 -2.32 9.81 -26.33
CA GLY A 180 -1.70 10.92 -25.59
C GLY A 180 -2.65 12.03 -25.13
N GLU A 181 -3.84 12.14 -25.73
CA GLU A 181 -4.89 13.07 -25.27
C GLU A 181 -5.55 12.59 -23.96
N HIS A 182 -5.50 11.29 -23.67
CA HIS A 182 -6.01 10.72 -22.43
C HIS A 182 -4.98 10.89 -21.32
N ASP A 183 -5.28 11.73 -20.33
CA ASP A 183 -4.37 12.04 -19.22
C ASP A 183 -3.87 10.79 -18.45
N ALA A 184 -4.73 9.78 -18.26
CA ALA A 184 -4.34 8.53 -17.62
C ALA A 184 -3.31 7.75 -18.46
N ALA A 185 -3.61 7.50 -19.73
CA ALA A 185 -2.70 6.80 -20.63
C ALA A 185 -1.38 7.57 -20.82
N ARG A 186 -1.44 8.91 -20.99
CA ARG A 186 -0.24 9.75 -21.09
C ARG A 186 0.64 9.62 -19.84
N LYS A 187 0.07 9.66 -18.64
CA LYS A 187 0.82 9.50 -17.38
C LYS A 187 1.47 8.12 -17.29
N ASP A 188 0.74 7.07 -17.65
CA ASP A 188 1.26 5.70 -17.62
C ASP A 188 2.35 5.48 -18.66
N ILE A 189 2.21 6.03 -19.87
CA ILE A 189 3.25 6.01 -20.91
C ILE A 189 4.51 6.73 -20.42
N VAL A 190 4.37 7.92 -19.81
CA VAL A 190 5.50 8.66 -19.23
C VAL A 190 6.18 7.84 -18.13
N MET A 191 5.41 7.23 -17.23
CA MET A 191 5.94 6.34 -16.20
C MET A 191 6.71 5.16 -16.80
N LEU A 192 6.17 4.51 -17.84
CA LEU A 192 6.82 3.38 -18.52
C LEU A 192 8.11 3.79 -19.23
N LEU A 193 8.10 4.95 -19.90
CA LEU A 193 9.29 5.54 -20.50
C LEU A 193 10.36 5.80 -19.44
N THR A 194 10.00 6.44 -18.33
CA THR A 194 10.93 6.68 -17.20
C THR A 194 11.46 5.37 -16.62
N LYS A 195 10.60 4.37 -16.38
CA LYS A 195 11.04 3.05 -15.90
C LYS A 195 12.01 2.37 -16.87
N LEU A 196 11.73 2.40 -18.16
CA LEU A 196 12.63 1.82 -19.17
C LEU A 196 13.98 2.56 -19.16
N ARG A 197 13.98 3.89 -19.13
CA ARG A 197 15.21 4.70 -19.07
C ARG A 197 16.11 4.35 -17.88
N ASP A 198 15.51 4.12 -16.74
CA ASP A 198 16.19 3.95 -15.46
C ASP A 198 16.70 2.50 -15.24
N ARG A 199 16.39 1.56 -16.14
CA ARG A 199 16.94 0.20 -16.08
C ARG A 199 18.45 0.18 -16.35
N GLU A 200 19.15 -0.71 -15.65
CA GLU A 200 20.61 -0.87 -15.76
C GLU A 200 21.05 -1.45 -17.12
N ASP A 201 20.22 -2.29 -17.72
CA ASP A 201 20.51 -3.00 -18.97
C ASP A 201 20.20 -2.19 -20.24
N VAL A 202 19.71 -0.95 -20.11
CA VAL A 202 19.30 -0.13 -21.24
C VAL A 202 20.46 0.59 -21.92
N THR A 203 20.49 0.47 -23.25
CA THR A 203 21.54 1.07 -24.08
C THR A 203 21.54 2.59 -24.01
N TYR A 204 22.71 3.21 -24.20
CA TYR A 204 22.84 4.68 -24.23
C TYR A 204 21.95 5.33 -25.29
N ARG A 205 21.80 4.67 -26.46
CA ARG A 205 20.94 5.16 -27.53
C ARG A 205 19.47 5.18 -27.10
N THR A 206 18.96 4.06 -26.59
CA THR A 206 17.57 3.97 -26.10
C THR A 206 17.31 4.98 -24.98
N ARG A 207 18.25 5.17 -24.06
CA ARG A 207 18.15 6.17 -22.99
C ARG A 207 17.99 7.58 -23.55
N THR A 208 18.85 7.97 -24.50
CA THR A 208 18.80 9.27 -25.19
C THR A 208 17.50 9.45 -25.98
N ASP A 209 17.04 8.39 -26.66
CA ASP A 209 15.77 8.41 -27.40
C ASP A 209 14.58 8.66 -26.45
N VAL A 210 14.57 7.98 -25.29
CA VAL A 210 13.55 8.17 -24.25
C VAL A 210 13.59 9.58 -23.68
N ASP A 211 14.76 10.10 -23.32
CA ASP A 211 14.88 11.48 -22.80
C ASP A 211 14.38 12.52 -23.81
N THR A 212 14.64 12.30 -25.10
CA THR A 212 14.13 13.17 -26.18
C THR A 212 12.60 13.13 -26.25
N ILE A 213 12.00 11.95 -26.14
CA ILE A 213 10.53 11.79 -26.11
C ILE A 213 9.93 12.51 -24.90
N LEU A 214 10.51 12.30 -23.71
CA LEU A 214 10.03 12.93 -22.47
C LEU A 214 10.10 14.48 -22.56
N ALA A 215 11.21 15.02 -23.09
CA ALA A 215 11.36 16.46 -23.31
C ALA A 215 10.30 17.02 -24.30
N ASN A 216 9.97 16.26 -25.34
CA ASN A 216 8.93 16.64 -26.30
C ASN A 216 7.51 16.61 -25.68
N ILE A 217 7.26 15.70 -24.74
CA ILE A 217 5.98 15.64 -24.01
C ILE A 217 5.82 16.86 -23.09
N ASP A 218 6.88 17.26 -22.40
CA ASP A 218 6.87 18.41 -21.49
C ASP A 218 6.65 19.73 -22.24
N THR A 219 7.27 19.87 -23.43
CA THR A 219 7.10 21.04 -24.30
C THR A 219 5.72 21.10 -24.98
N GLN A 220 5.00 19.98 -25.08
CA GLN A 220 3.61 19.88 -25.57
C GLN A 220 2.55 19.94 -24.46
N ALA A 221 2.90 20.22 -23.20
CA ALA A 221 1.91 20.59 -22.20
C ALA A 221 1.18 21.89 -22.63
N PRO A 222 -0.13 22.08 -22.36
CA PRO A 222 -0.85 23.26 -22.81
C PRO A 222 -0.19 24.53 -22.26
N LEU A 223 0.53 25.24 -23.12
CA LEU A 223 1.05 26.57 -22.86
C LEU A 223 -0.15 27.50 -22.65
N GLY A 224 -0.19 28.17 -21.49
CA GLY A 224 -0.89 29.45 -21.39
C GLY A 224 -0.39 30.41 -22.49
N PRO A 225 -1.16 31.44 -22.87
CA PRO A 225 -0.96 32.18 -24.11
C PRO A 225 0.49 32.70 -24.24
N ALA A 226 1.17 32.17 -25.25
CA ALA A 226 2.57 32.45 -25.54
C ALA A 226 2.74 33.85 -26.13
N LEU A 227 3.58 34.67 -25.49
CA LEU A 227 4.23 35.79 -26.16
C LEU A 227 5.31 35.21 -27.09
N GLN A 228 5.16 35.43 -28.39
CA GLN A 228 6.16 35.05 -29.39
C GLN A 228 7.45 35.89 -29.21
N PRO A 229 8.64 35.29 -29.37
CA PRO A 229 9.91 36.01 -29.37
C PRO A 229 10.24 36.55 -30.78
N PRO A 230 10.98 37.67 -30.89
CA PRO A 230 11.56 38.09 -32.17
C PRO A 230 12.80 37.24 -32.48
N GLY A 231 12.91 36.83 -33.74
CA GLY A 231 13.83 35.79 -34.20
C GLY A 231 15.28 36.21 -34.38
N VAL A 232 16.10 35.19 -34.65
CA VAL A 232 17.38 35.33 -35.36
C VAL A 232 17.72 34.03 -36.09
N THR A 233 17.55 34.12 -37.41
CA THR A 233 18.43 33.65 -38.50
C THR A 233 19.12 32.29 -38.39
N ALA A 234 18.72 31.42 -39.32
CA ALA A 234 19.39 30.19 -39.71
C ALA A 234 20.78 30.42 -40.31
N THR A 235 21.73 29.52 -40.01
CA THR A 235 22.87 29.28 -40.89
C THR A 235 23.08 27.77 -41.03
N ASN A 236 22.74 27.29 -42.23
CA ASN A 236 23.11 25.99 -42.76
C ASN A 236 24.64 25.84 -42.78
N THR A 237 25.17 24.72 -42.32
CA THR A 237 26.42 24.20 -42.87
C THR A 237 26.49 22.68 -42.71
N ARG A 238 26.35 21.99 -43.85
CA ARG A 238 26.86 20.64 -44.07
C ARG A 238 28.07 20.77 -44.98
N PRO A 239 29.09 19.92 -44.82
CA PRO A 239 29.50 19.14 -45.99
C PRO A 239 29.73 17.64 -45.71
N ALA A 240 29.37 16.86 -46.74
CA ALA A 240 30.10 15.74 -47.37
C ALA A 240 31.15 14.99 -46.52
N SER A 241 30.98 13.69 -46.21
CA SER A 241 31.25 12.50 -47.04
C SER A 241 32.73 12.22 -47.33
N THR A 242 33.20 11.05 -46.88
CA THR A 242 34.27 10.14 -47.36
C THR A 242 34.70 9.33 -46.11
N GLY A 243 34.70 8.00 -46.04
CA GLY A 243 35.06 6.98 -47.01
C GLY A 243 36.37 6.35 -46.53
N SER A 244 36.35 5.19 -45.86
CA SER A 244 37.41 4.17 -45.98
C SER A 244 37.07 2.87 -45.25
N THR A 245 37.20 1.79 -46.01
CA THR A 245 37.22 0.35 -45.76
C THR A 245 38.32 -0.14 -44.80
N ALA A 246 38.07 -1.23 -44.05
CA ALA A 246 38.93 -2.42 -44.02
C ALA A 246 38.29 -3.59 -43.22
N THR A 247 38.66 -4.81 -43.59
CA THR A 247 37.95 -6.10 -43.51
C THR A 247 38.61 -7.08 -42.51
N LEU A 248 37.93 -8.21 -42.25
CA LEU A 248 38.42 -9.54 -41.76
C LEU A 248 38.81 -9.61 -40.26
N ASP A 249 38.57 -10.66 -39.46
CA ASP A 249 38.21 -12.06 -39.69
C ASP A 249 37.71 -12.69 -38.36
N ALA A 250 37.08 -13.87 -38.43
CA ALA A 250 36.73 -14.75 -37.31
C ALA A 250 37.14 -16.21 -37.64
N PRO A 251 36.82 -17.21 -36.79
CA PRO A 251 37.54 -17.82 -35.64
C PRO A 251 38.10 -19.22 -36.07
N PRO A 252 38.21 -20.34 -35.30
CA PRO A 252 37.90 -20.70 -33.89
C PRO A 252 38.96 -21.62 -33.19
N THR A 253 38.64 -22.15 -31.98
CA THR A 253 38.68 -23.60 -31.60
C THR A 253 39.01 -23.82 -30.11
N GLU A 254 38.01 -24.28 -29.34
CA GLU A 254 38.09 -25.18 -28.15
C GLU A 254 38.26 -26.64 -28.65
N PRO A 255 38.64 -27.71 -27.87
CA PRO A 255 37.94 -28.10 -26.62
C PRO A 255 38.70 -29.03 -25.60
N GLN A 256 37.96 -29.41 -24.54
CA GLN A 256 37.97 -30.67 -23.73
C GLN A 256 38.84 -30.85 -22.48
N GLY A 257 38.19 -31.39 -21.41
CA GLY A 257 38.86 -32.12 -20.33
C GLY A 257 37.96 -32.45 -19.12
N MET A 258 37.47 -33.70 -19.05
CA MET A 258 36.50 -34.30 -18.13
C MET A 258 37.19 -35.02 -16.94
N GLY A 259 36.53 -35.20 -15.78
CA GLY A 259 37.02 -36.13 -14.74
C GLY A 259 36.17 -36.27 -13.47
N ILE A 260 35.55 -37.45 -13.31
CA ILE A 260 34.67 -37.92 -12.21
C ILE A 260 35.48 -38.83 -11.26
N SER A 261 35.19 -38.85 -9.94
CA SER A 261 34.87 -40.04 -9.09
C SER A 261 35.31 -39.96 -7.61
N ASP A 262 34.39 -40.39 -6.74
CA ASP A 262 34.46 -40.81 -5.32
C ASP A 262 34.65 -42.36 -5.27
N PRO A 263 35.15 -43.05 -4.20
CA PRO A 263 34.24 -43.59 -3.15
C PRO A 263 34.84 -44.00 -1.74
N ARG A 264 33.94 -44.06 -0.73
CA ARG A 264 33.79 -45.05 0.41
C ARG A 264 34.10 -44.68 1.88
N GLU A 265 33.16 -45.13 2.72
CA GLU A 265 33.00 -45.11 4.20
C GLU A 265 33.53 -46.41 4.88
N PRO A 266 33.65 -46.52 6.25
CA PRO A 266 32.58 -47.17 7.05
C PRO A 266 32.42 -46.77 8.55
N ARG A 267 31.24 -47.18 9.10
CA ARG A 267 30.60 -47.12 10.46
C ARG A 267 31.40 -47.36 11.76
N GLY A 268 30.90 -46.79 12.88
CA GLY A 268 30.80 -47.50 14.18
C GLY A 268 30.58 -46.73 15.52
N LYS A 269 29.34 -46.77 16.06
CA LYS A 269 28.85 -46.99 17.47
C LYS A 269 29.18 -46.05 18.67
N THR A 270 28.19 -45.89 19.57
CA THR A 270 28.17 -45.35 20.97
C THR A 270 27.19 -46.21 21.81
N PRO A 271 26.96 -46.04 23.14
CA PRO A 271 27.73 -45.54 24.31
C PRO A 271 27.67 -46.57 25.51
N PRO A 272 27.87 -46.25 26.83
CA PRO A 272 26.91 -45.50 27.69
C PRO A 272 27.51 -44.56 28.79
N LYS A 273 26.63 -43.78 29.44
CA LYS A 273 26.87 -42.78 30.50
C LYS A 273 26.57 -43.33 31.91
N SER A 274 27.29 -42.83 32.92
CA SER A 274 27.06 -43.00 34.36
C SER A 274 26.41 -41.76 35.02
N ASP A 275 25.88 -41.99 36.21
CA ASP A 275 24.95 -41.19 37.02
C ASP A 275 25.40 -39.82 37.56
N THR A 276 24.40 -38.94 37.69
CA THR A 276 24.03 -38.04 38.80
C THR A 276 25.12 -37.45 39.73
N PHE A 277 25.21 -36.12 39.75
CA PHE A 277 25.50 -35.34 40.97
C PHE A 277 24.78 -33.98 40.92
N ILE A 278 23.98 -33.69 41.95
CA ILE A 278 23.33 -32.39 42.18
C ILE A 278 24.37 -31.47 42.83
N GLY A 279 24.79 -30.43 42.12
CA GLY A 279 25.56 -29.31 42.64
C GLY A 279 24.75 -28.03 42.53
N THR A 280 24.63 -27.29 43.62
CA THR A 280 24.14 -25.91 43.68
C THR A 280 24.97 -25.02 42.76
N GLU A 281 24.44 -24.70 41.58
CA GLU A 281 25.09 -23.74 40.66
C GLU A 281 24.88 -22.31 41.16
N THR A 282 25.91 -21.77 41.79
CA THR A 282 26.16 -20.32 41.82
C THR A 282 26.21 -19.81 40.38
N GLU A 283 25.35 -18.85 40.03
CA GLU A 283 25.29 -18.23 38.70
C GLU A 283 26.68 -17.77 38.24
N THR A 284 27.12 -18.23 37.07
CA THR A 284 28.40 -17.82 36.48
C THR A 284 28.40 -16.34 36.10
N PRO A 285 29.55 -15.64 36.06
CA PRO A 285 29.66 -14.21 35.70
C PRO A 285 29.02 -13.87 34.34
N GLN A 286 28.94 -14.87 33.44
CA GLN A 286 28.34 -14.77 32.12
C GLN A 286 26.80 -14.71 32.16
N GLN A 287 26.16 -15.40 33.11
CA GLN A 287 24.70 -15.31 33.34
C GLN A 287 24.31 -13.99 34.02
N GLN A 288 25.16 -13.44 34.89
CA GLN A 288 24.95 -12.13 35.52
C GLN A 288 24.99 -10.96 34.52
N GLY A 289 25.82 -11.06 33.46
CA GLY A 289 25.85 -10.08 32.38
C GLY A 289 24.57 -10.09 31.52
N VAL A 290 23.96 -11.26 31.35
CA VAL A 290 22.72 -11.44 30.58
C VAL A 290 21.51 -10.94 31.38
N SER A 291 21.42 -11.20 32.69
CA SER A 291 20.31 -10.71 33.54
C SER A 291 20.29 -9.19 33.68
N LYS A 292 21.46 -8.54 33.81
CA LYS A 292 21.59 -7.07 33.77
C LYS A 292 21.09 -6.48 32.44
N ARG A 293 21.46 -7.09 31.30
CA ARG A 293 21.04 -6.64 29.97
C ARG A 293 19.52 -6.79 29.77
N LEU A 294 18.95 -7.91 30.21
CA LEU A 294 17.50 -8.17 30.11
C LEU A 294 16.68 -7.15 30.92
N TRP A 295 17.04 -6.89 32.18
CA TRP A 295 16.37 -5.86 32.98
C TRP A 295 16.48 -4.46 32.35
N SER A 296 17.68 -4.09 31.87
CA SER A 296 17.89 -2.78 31.24
C SER A 296 17.07 -2.59 29.96
N SER A 297 16.88 -3.66 29.18
CA SER A 297 16.06 -3.61 27.96
C SER A 297 14.58 -3.42 28.26
N GLN A 298 14.08 -3.99 29.36
CA GLN A 298 12.68 -3.87 29.75
C GLN A 298 12.37 -2.50 30.39
N LEU A 299 13.32 -1.92 31.13
CA LEU A 299 13.22 -0.54 31.59
C LEU A 299 13.23 0.44 30.40
N ALA A 300 14.11 0.21 29.42
CA ALA A 300 14.21 1.04 28.23
C ALA A 300 12.94 0.98 27.37
N SER A 301 12.34 -0.20 27.19
CA SER A 301 11.06 -0.34 26.46
C SER A 301 9.91 0.36 27.17
N GLY A 302 9.86 0.27 28.51
CA GLY A 302 8.84 0.96 29.31
C GLY A 302 8.94 2.48 29.20
N LEU A 303 10.15 3.04 29.35
CA LEU A 303 10.40 4.48 29.17
C LEU A 303 10.08 4.96 27.75
N LEU A 304 10.44 4.18 26.74
CA LEU A 304 10.08 4.45 25.35
C LEU A 304 8.57 4.47 25.16
N GLY A 305 7.85 3.48 25.71
CA GLY A 305 6.39 3.39 25.65
C GLY A 305 5.70 4.60 26.28
N VAL A 306 6.16 5.04 27.45
CA VAL A 306 5.64 6.25 28.11
C VAL A 306 5.92 7.50 27.27
N THR A 307 7.14 7.63 26.74
CA THR A 307 7.52 8.78 25.91
C THR A 307 6.69 8.85 24.64
N VAL A 308 6.55 7.72 23.94
CA VAL A 308 5.72 7.61 22.74
C VAL A 308 4.26 7.91 23.06
N GLY A 309 3.70 7.36 24.14
CA GLY A 309 2.33 7.61 24.55
C GLY A 309 2.07 9.09 24.87
N PHE A 310 2.98 9.73 25.62
CA PHE A 310 2.87 11.15 25.96
C PHE A 310 2.97 12.05 24.72
N VAL A 311 3.92 11.76 23.82
CA VAL A 311 4.04 12.47 22.53
C VAL A 311 2.75 12.32 21.72
N VAL A 312 2.19 11.11 21.62
CA VAL A 312 0.94 10.87 20.88
C VAL A 312 -0.25 11.66 21.46
N VAL A 313 -0.41 11.67 22.78
CA VAL A 313 -1.50 12.40 23.46
C VAL A 313 -1.33 13.92 23.31
N THR A 314 -0.12 14.44 23.49
CA THR A 314 0.12 15.89 23.35
C THR A 314 -0.01 16.34 21.90
N TRP A 315 0.43 15.51 20.95
CA TRP A 315 0.35 15.80 19.52
C TRP A 315 -1.08 15.77 18.99
N SER A 316 -1.99 14.97 19.57
CA SER A 316 -3.38 14.88 19.10
C SER A 316 -4.16 16.19 19.24
N TRP A 317 -3.74 17.08 20.16
CA TRP A 317 -4.35 18.40 20.31
C TRP A 317 -3.86 19.45 19.31
N SER A 318 -2.80 19.16 18.54
CA SER A 318 -2.17 20.15 17.64
C SER A 318 -2.86 20.30 16.27
N GLY A 319 -3.85 19.46 15.94
CA GLY A 319 -4.52 19.48 14.63
C GLY A 319 -3.62 19.15 13.42
N MET A 320 -2.36 18.75 13.66
CA MET A 320 -1.36 18.48 12.63
C MET A 320 -1.49 17.08 12.01
N THR A 321 -0.75 16.86 10.92
CA THR A 321 -0.76 15.63 10.11
C THR A 321 -0.58 14.33 10.92
N LEU A 322 -1.14 13.23 10.41
CA LEU A 322 -1.08 11.89 11.01
C LEU A 322 0.27 11.18 10.93
N THR A 323 1.20 11.71 10.14
CA THR A 323 2.52 11.14 9.89
C THR A 323 3.32 10.81 11.16
N PRO A 324 3.48 11.71 12.14
CA PRO A 324 4.19 11.41 13.39
C PRO A 324 3.54 10.29 14.19
N PHE A 325 2.21 10.18 14.19
CA PHE A 325 1.50 9.10 14.89
C PHE A 325 1.82 7.72 14.29
N VAL A 326 1.78 7.61 12.96
CA VAL A 326 2.17 6.38 12.25
C VAL A 326 3.61 5.99 12.55
N PHE A 327 4.52 6.98 12.55
CA PHE A 327 5.93 6.74 12.83
C PHE A 327 6.16 6.26 14.27
N CYS A 328 5.43 6.81 15.23
CA CYS A 328 5.45 6.36 16.62
C CYS A 328 4.99 4.91 16.78
N ILE A 329 3.88 4.53 16.13
CA ILE A 329 3.39 3.14 16.13
C ILE A 329 4.41 2.20 15.49
N PHE A 330 5.00 2.61 14.37
CA PHE A 330 6.03 1.84 13.70
C PHE A 330 7.24 1.61 14.60
N LEU A 331 7.80 2.67 15.23
CA LEU A 331 8.93 2.54 16.14
C LEU A 331 8.60 1.67 17.35
N TYR A 332 7.38 1.75 17.87
CA TYR A 332 6.93 0.88 18.95
C TYR A 332 6.89 -0.60 18.51
N LEU A 333 6.27 -0.91 17.37
CA LEU A 333 6.22 -2.29 16.84
C LEU A 333 7.61 -2.83 16.48
N LEU A 334 8.48 -1.98 15.96
CA LEU A 334 9.86 -2.31 15.65
C LEU A 334 10.65 -2.67 16.91
N THR A 335 10.64 -1.79 17.92
CA THR A 335 11.40 -2.00 19.16
C THR A 335 10.89 -3.20 19.94
N THR A 336 9.58 -3.41 19.96
CA THR A 336 8.95 -4.52 20.69
C THR A 336 9.09 -5.85 19.96
N GLY A 337 8.97 -5.87 18.63
CA GLY A 337 9.26 -7.04 17.81
C GLY A 337 10.72 -7.49 17.92
N MET A 338 11.66 -6.55 17.84
CA MET A 338 13.10 -6.84 18.03
C MET A 338 13.41 -7.37 19.44
N ALA A 339 12.79 -6.80 20.47
CA ALA A 339 12.94 -7.30 21.84
C ALA A 339 12.41 -8.74 21.99
N GLN A 340 11.27 -9.08 21.37
CA GLN A 340 10.72 -10.44 21.40
C GLN A 340 11.61 -11.46 20.69
N LEU A 341 12.19 -11.09 19.54
CA LEU A 341 13.17 -11.93 18.82
C LEU A 341 14.44 -12.15 19.65
N PHE A 342 14.90 -11.12 20.36
CA PHE A 342 16.04 -11.24 21.27
C PHE A 342 15.75 -12.14 22.46
N VAL A 343 14.58 -12.03 23.09
CA VAL A 343 14.18 -12.92 24.19
C VAL A 343 13.98 -14.35 23.68
N ALA A 344 13.41 -14.54 22.48
CA ALA A 344 13.24 -15.85 21.87
C ALA A 344 14.59 -16.56 21.67
N SER A 345 15.63 -15.85 21.24
CA SER A 345 16.97 -16.43 21.06
C SER A 345 17.63 -16.81 22.40
N ALA A 346 17.28 -16.12 23.49
CA ALA A 346 17.77 -16.42 24.84
C ALA A 346 17.00 -17.56 25.55
N THR A 347 15.75 -17.83 25.16
CA THR A 347 14.93 -18.90 25.76
C THR A 347 15.30 -20.30 25.27
N ARG A 348 15.45 -21.26 26.21
CA ARG A 348 15.80 -22.66 25.90
C ARG A 348 14.60 -23.58 25.66
N ILE A 349 13.39 -23.17 26.08
CA ILE A 349 12.15 -23.95 25.93
C ILE A 349 11.60 -23.78 24.50
N SER A 350 11.47 -24.88 23.76
CA SER A 350 11.11 -24.87 22.33
C SER A 350 9.77 -24.19 22.04
N ALA A 351 8.73 -24.49 22.82
CA ALA A 351 7.39 -23.94 22.60
C ALA A 351 7.31 -22.44 22.90
N ALA A 352 7.88 -21.99 24.01
CA ALA A 352 7.91 -20.57 24.38
C ALA A 352 8.76 -19.75 23.40
N ARG A 353 9.90 -20.31 22.95
CA ARG A 353 10.77 -19.73 21.93
C ARG A 353 10.04 -19.52 20.61
N PHE A 354 9.31 -20.53 20.13
CA PHE A 354 8.56 -20.43 18.89
C PHE A 354 7.47 -19.36 18.97
N MET A 355 6.71 -19.30 20.07
CA MET A 355 5.67 -18.28 20.26
C MET A 355 6.23 -16.86 20.29
N LEU A 356 7.32 -16.63 21.04
CA LEU A 356 7.99 -15.32 21.10
C LEU A 356 8.56 -14.92 19.74
N PHE A 357 9.13 -15.89 19.00
CA PHE A 357 9.64 -15.66 17.66
C PHE A 357 8.53 -15.30 16.68
N ALA A 358 7.44 -16.07 16.66
CA ALA A 358 6.29 -15.84 15.78
C ALA A 358 5.60 -14.49 16.07
N SER A 359 5.42 -14.16 17.35
CA SER A 359 4.89 -12.87 17.79
C SER A 359 5.81 -11.71 17.40
N GLY A 360 7.13 -11.89 17.55
CA GLY A 360 8.12 -10.87 17.19
C GLY A 360 8.13 -10.61 15.69
N ALA A 361 8.15 -11.67 14.88
CA ALA A 361 8.06 -11.59 13.42
C ALA A 361 6.74 -10.95 12.97
N ALA A 362 5.60 -11.35 13.55
CA ALA A 362 4.30 -10.75 13.28
C ALA A 362 4.28 -9.25 13.58
N SER A 363 4.89 -8.83 14.69
CA SER A 363 4.99 -7.41 15.08
C SER A 363 5.82 -6.59 14.08
N LEU A 364 6.91 -7.15 13.55
CA LEU A 364 7.73 -6.50 12.53
C LEU A 364 6.99 -6.39 11.17
N ILE A 365 6.33 -7.47 10.75
CA ILE A 365 5.50 -7.49 9.55
C ILE A 365 4.39 -6.44 9.68
N LEU A 366 3.74 -6.38 10.84
CA LEU A 366 2.70 -5.40 11.12
C LEU A 366 3.23 -3.97 11.07
N GLY A 367 4.45 -3.72 11.58
CA GLY A 367 5.12 -2.42 11.44
C GLY A 367 5.34 -2.02 9.97
N LEU A 368 5.75 -2.96 9.11
CA LEU A 368 5.87 -2.70 7.67
C LEU A 368 4.51 -2.46 7.02
N VAL A 369 3.48 -3.23 7.39
CA VAL A 369 2.10 -3.03 6.94
C VAL A 369 1.60 -1.63 7.34
N VAL A 370 1.91 -1.16 8.55
CA VAL A 370 1.59 0.20 9.01
C VAL A 370 2.20 1.28 8.09
N LEU A 371 3.46 1.14 7.70
CA LEU A 371 4.12 2.06 6.76
C LEU A 371 3.53 1.96 5.34
N TYR A 372 3.20 0.74 4.90
CA TYR A 372 2.57 0.48 3.61
C TYR A 372 1.16 1.10 3.53
N LEU A 373 0.34 0.95 4.58
CA LEU A 373 -0.99 1.55 4.69
C LEU A 373 -0.92 3.08 4.66
N LYS A 374 0.11 3.69 5.27
CA LYS A 374 0.36 5.14 5.14
C LYS A 374 0.71 5.54 3.71
N SER A 375 1.54 4.77 3.02
CA SER A 375 1.99 5.09 1.66
C SER A 375 0.87 4.97 0.63
N THR A 376 -0.12 4.13 0.88
CA THR A 376 -1.23 3.84 -0.05
C THR A 376 -2.42 4.78 0.14
N GLY A 377 -2.42 5.64 1.16
CA GLY A 377 -3.52 6.56 1.45
C GLY A 377 -4.82 5.85 1.87
N ILE A 378 -4.73 4.57 2.22
CA ILE A 378 -5.85 3.75 2.69
C ILE A 378 -6.39 4.33 4.01
N ASN A 379 -7.68 4.13 4.25
CA ASN A 379 -8.37 4.60 5.45
C ASN A 379 -7.57 4.28 6.73
N TYR A 380 -7.15 5.33 7.45
CA TYR A 380 -6.33 5.22 8.66
C TYR A 380 -7.00 4.40 9.78
N ARG A 381 -8.29 4.07 9.68
CA ARG A 381 -8.97 3.12 10.59
C ARG A 381 -8.30 1.74 10.61
N TYR A 382 -7.76 1.27 9.49
CA TYR A 382 -7.05 -0.01 9.44
C TYR A 382 -5.74 -0.01 10.24
N LEU A 383 -5.15 1.17 10.48
CA LEU A 383 -4.00 1.32 11.37
C LEU A 383 -4.31 0.90 12.80
N PHE A 384 -5.51 1.20 13.28
CA PHE A 384 -5.95 0.86 14.64
C PHE A 384 -6.26 -0.62 14.78
N VAL A 385 -6.78 -1.25 13.71
CA VAL A 385 -6.95 -2.71 13.66
C VAL A 385 -5.58 -3.40 13.67
N ALA A 386 -4.63 -2.92 12.88
CA ALA A 386 -3.26 -3.41 12.90
C ALA A 386 -2.65 -3.27 14.31
N LEU A 387 -2.72 -2.08 14.90
CA LEU A 387 -2.23 -1.82 16.25
C LEU A 387 -2.89 -2.74 17.29
N ALA A 388 -4.20 -2.96 17.19
CA ALA A 388 -4.95 -3.85 18.06
C ALA A 388 -4.47 -5.30 17.97
N VAL A 389 -4.27 -5.81 16.75
CA VAL A 389 -3.72 -7.15 16.53
C VAL A 389 -2.32 -7.25 17.15
N GLY A 390 -1.47 -6.23 16.99
CA GLY A 390 -0.14 -6.18 17.59
C GLY A 390 -0.18 -6.23 19.13
N LEU A 391 -1.09 -5.49 19.75
CA LEU A 391 -1.27 -5.46 21.21
C LEU A 391 -1.81 -6.80 21.75
N ILE A 392 -2.74 -7.44 21.04
CA ILE A 392 -3.31 -8.75 21.40
C ILE A 392 -2.23 -9.84 21.31
N VAL A 393 -1.49 -9.89 20.19
CA VAL A 393 -0.44 -10.89 19.96
C VAL A 393 0.67 -10.74 21.01
N ARG A 394 1.08 -9.50 21.32
CA ARG A 394 2.03 -9.23 22.40
C ARG A 394 1.49 -9.63 23.77
N GLY A 395 0.26 -9.25 24.09
CA GLY A 395 -0.36 -9.54 25.39
C GLY A 395 -0.46 -11.05 25.64
N GLY A 396 -0.92 -11.80 24.64
CA GLY A 396 -0.98 -13.26 24.71
C GLY A 396 0.39 -13.92 24.82
N ALA A 397 1.43 -13.39 24.17
CA ALA A 397 2.79 -13.92 24.28
C ALA A 397 3.38 -13.73 25.69
N GLN A 398 3.14 -12.58 26.33
CA GLN A 398 3.63 -12.28 27.68
C GLN A 398 2.91 -13.11 28.75
N GLU A 399 1.58 -13.29 28.61
CA GLU A 399 0.78 -14.11 29.52
C GLU A 399 1.21 -15.58 29.45
N ARG A 400 1.30 -16.15 28.24
CA ARG A 400 1.66 -17.57 28.07
C ARG A 400 3.07 -17.87 28.57
N ALA A 401 4.02 -16.98 28.33
CA ALA A 401 5.38 -17.11 28.85
C ALA A 401 5.46 -17.03 30.39
N ALA A 402 4.53 -16.32 31.03
CA ALA A 402 4.44 -16.24 32.49
C ALA A 402 3.75 -17.47 33.11
N VAL A 403 2.87 -18.15 32.36
CA VAL A 403 2.16 -19.36 32.82
C VAL A 403 3.07 -20.60 32.75
N THR A 404 3.94 -20.71 31.74
CA THR A 404 4.87 -21.86 31.62
C THR A 404 5.99 -21.85 32.66
N ASP A 405 6.57 -20.69 32.98
CA ASP A 405 7.67 -20.60 33.94
C ASP A 405 7.18 -20.15 35.33
N HIS A 406 6.81 -21.12 36.17
CA HIS A 406 6.27 -20.86 37.50
C HIS A 406 7.23 -20.10 38.44
N ASN A 407 8.55 -20.21 38.22
CA ASN A 407 9.60 -19.64 39.07
C ASN A 407 10.09 -18.24 38.65
N ARG A 408 9.42 -17.58 37.71
CA ARG A 408 9.90 -16.30 37.15
C ARG A 408 9.60 -15.12 38.10
N LEU A 409 10.64 -14.44 38.56
CA LEU A 409 10.54 -13.18 39.31
C LEU A 409 9.72 -12.15 38.51
N GLY A 410 8.66 -11.59 39.12
CA GLY A 410 7.77 -10.63 38.45
C GLY A 410 6.63 -11.23 37.63
N ARG A 411 6.33 -12.54 37.75
CA ARG A 411 5.24 -13.24 37.05
C ARG A 411 3.89 -12.51 37.07
N GLY A 412 3.45 -12.02 38.23
CA GLY A 412 2.17 -11.30 38.35
C GLY A 412 2.09 -10.04 37.47
N TRP A 413 3.22 -9.35 37.28
CA TRP A 413 3.29 -8.18 36.41
C TRP A 413 3.19 -8.53 34.93
N HIS A 414 3.78 -9.66 34.51
CA HIS A 414 3.66 -10.12 33.13
C HIS A 414 2.24 -10.54 32.77
N ILE A 415 1.52 -11.17 33.71
CA ILE A 415 0.09 -11.51 33.54
C ILE A 415 -0.75 -10.24 33.44
N LEU A 416 -0.51 -9.26 34.34
CA LEU A 416 -1.21 -7.98 34.32
C LEU A 416 -0.96 -7.20 33.02
N LEU A 417 0.28 -7.16 32.53
CA LEU A 417 0.63 -6.56 31.24
C LEU A 417 -0.04 -7.27 30.06
N GLY A 418 -0.15 -8.61 30.11
CA GLY A 418 -0.88 -9.40 29.11
C GLY A 418 -2.36 -9.03 29.03
N ILE A 419 -3.03 -8.94 30.18
CA ILE A 419 -4.44 -8.54 30.28
C ILE A 419 -4.64 -7.10 29.80
N LEU A 420 -3.79 -6.16 30.22
CA LEU A 420 -3.84 -4.77 29.76
C LEU A 420 -3.68 -4.68 28.22
N GLY A 421 -2.78 -5.47 27.64
CA GLY A 421 -2.59 -5.55 26.19
C GLY A 421 -3.84 -6.08 25.46
N LEU A 422 -4.51 -7.09 26.01
CA LEU A 422 -5.77 -7.61 25.48
C LEU A 422 -6.89 -6.57 25.54
N ILE A 423 -7.07 -5.90 26.68
CA ILE A 423 -8.08 -4.85 26.84
C ILE A 423 -7.80 -3.68 25.89
N ALA A 424 -6.54 -3.26 25.75
CA ALA A 424 -6.14 -2.22 24.81
C ALA A 424 -6.46 -2.61 23.36
N GLY A 425 -6.12 -3.84 22.97
CA GLY A 425 -6.37 -4.33 21.62
C GLY A 425 -7.85 -4.59 21.30
N ILE A 426 -8.69 -4.89 22.28
CA ILE A 426 -10.15 -5.04 22.07
C ILE A 426 -10.85 -3.67 22.08
N SER A 427 -10.43 -2.75 22.96
CA SER A 427 -11.07 -1.43 23.09
C SER A 427 -10.83 -0.53 21.87
N LEU A 428 -9.64 -0.56 21.25
CA LEU A 428 -9.33 0.32 20.11
C LEU A 428 -10.22 0.07 18.86
N PRO A 429 -10.47 -1.18 18.41
CA PRO A 429 -11.41 -1.46 17.33
C PRO A 429 -12.86 -1.21 17.70
N LEU A 430 -13.27 -1.49 18.95
CA LEU A 430 -14.62 -1.20 19.42
C LEU A 430 -14.91 0.31 19.41
N LEU A 431 -13.96 1.12 19.87
CA LEU A 431 -14.04 2.58 19.78
C LEU A 431 -14.04 3.05 18.32
N CYS A 432 -13.32 2.35 17.43
CA CYS A 432 -13.34 2.64 15.99
C CYS A 432 -14.68 2.30 15.32
N TYR A 433 -15.41 1.31 15.86
CA TYR A 433 -16.72 0.89 15.35
C TYR A 433 -17.85 1.82 15.79
N TRP A 434 -17.74 2.46 16.95
CA TRP A 434 -18.78 3.31 17.54
C TRP A 434 -18.89 4.73 16.93
N GLU A 435 -18.43 4.95 15.69
CA GLU A 435 -18.40 6.29 15.05
C GLU A 435 -17.67 7.41 15.81
N TRP A 436 -16.84 7.08 16.81
CA TRP A 436 -16.04 8.11 17.47
C TRP A 436 -15.14 8.76 16.43
N SER A 437 -15.08 10.09 16.46
CA SER A 437 -14.21 10.85 15.57
C SER A 437 -12.82 10.26 15.62
N PHE A 438 -12.22 10.04 14.45
CA PHE A 438 -10.88 9.49 14.32
C PHE A 438 -9.85 10.21 15.20
N TYR A 439 -10.06 11.52 15.42
CA TYR A 439 -9.25 12.35 16.32
C TYR A 439 -9.34 11.98 17.80
N ALA A 440 -10.38 11.27 18.23
CA ALA A 440 -10.52 10.74 19.60
C ALA A 440 -9.82 9.38 19.80
N LEU A 441 -9.56 8.62 18.72
CA LEU A 441 -8.88 7.32 18.80
C LEU A 441 -7.37 7.46 19.04
N ILE A 442 -6.75 8.51 18.49
CA ILE A 442 -5.33 8.81 18.64
C ILE A 442 -4.93 9.03 20.12
N PRO A 443 -5.59 9.93 20.88
CA PRO A 443 -5.27 10.10 22.30
C PRO A 443 -5.62 8.86 23.13
N ALA A 444 -6.66 8.10 22.76
CA ALA A 444 -6.98 6.83 23.42
C ALA A 444 -5.86 5.79 23.26
N ALA A 445 -5.30 5.65 22.06
CA ALA A 445 -4.13 4.80 21.81
C ALA A 445 -2.89 5.30 22.56
N GLY A 446 -2.66 6.62 22.58
CA GLY A 446 -1.60 7.25 23.37
C GLY A 446 -1.69 6.96 24.86
N LEU A 447 -2.90 7.04 25.44
CA LEU A 447 -3.15 6.73 26.84
C LEU A 447 -2.83 5.27 27.16
N TRP A 448 -3.21 4.33 26.29
CA TRP A 448 -2.85 2.92 26.44
C TRP A 448 -1.34 2.69 26.44
N PHE A 449 -0.58 3.37 25.58
CA PHE A 449 0.89 3.30 25.60
C PHE A 449 1.49 3.82 26.90
N VAL A 450 0.94 4.90 27.45
CA VAL A 450 1.38 5.44 28.76
C VAL A 450 1.10 4.42 29.87
N VAL A 451 -0.11 3.87 29.94
CA VAL A 451 -0.49 2.88 30.97
C VAL A 451 0.38 1.63 30.91
N ILE A 452 0.55 1.06 29.71
CA ILE A 452 1.38 -0.12 29.50
C ILE A 452 2.85 0.19 29.82
N GLY A 453 3.38 1.33 29.35
CA GLY A 453 4.75 1.74 29.60
C GLY A 453 5.05 1.97 31.09
N LEU A 454 4.15 2.61 31.82
CA LEU A 454 4.28 2.81 33.27
C LEU A 454 4.30 1.47 34.02
N CYS A 455 3.42 0.53 33.64
CA CYS A 455 3.40 -0.80 34.22
C CYS A 455 4.72 -1.55 33.94
N GLU A 456 5.31 -1.41 32.75
CA GLU A 456 6.62 -1.98 32.43
C GLU A 456 7.74 -1.38 33.28
N VAL A 457 7.78 -0.05 33.43
CA VAL A 457 8.75 0.63 34.29
C VAL A 457 8.64 0.15 35.73
N VAL A 458 7.42 0.13 36.30
CA VAL A 458 7.19 -0.34 37.68
C VAL A 458 7.60 -1.79 37.84
N SER A 459 7.24 -2.66 36.89
CA SER A 459 7.62 -4.08 36.91
C SER A 459 9.14 -4.25 36.94
N SER A 460 9.86 -3.48 36.11
CA SER A 460 11.32 -3.55 36.02
C SER A 460 11.96 -3.11 37.34
N LEU A 461 11.55 -1.98 37.93
CA LEU A 461 12.10 -1.48 39.19
C LEU A 461 11.87 -2.47 40.35
N ARG A 462 10.70 -3.13 40.38
CA ARG A 462 10.39 -4.15 41.38
C ARG A 462 11.20 -5.43 41.20
N ILE A 463 11.44 -5.87 39.96
CA ILE A 463 12.31 -7.02 39.67
C ILE A 463 13.74 -6.73 40.13
N LYS A 464 14.25 -5.51 39.89
CA LYS A 464 15.57 -5.09 40.38
C LYS A 464 15.63 -5.06 41.91
N ALA A 465 14.63 -4.48 42.57
CA ALA A 465 14.57 -4.44 44.03
C ALA A 465 14.54 -5.84 44.65
N ALA A 466 13.79 -6.79 44.07
CA ALA A 466 13.75 -8.17 44.53
C ALA A 466 15.09 -8.90 44.31
N ALA A 467 15.77 -8.64 43.19
CA ALA A 467 17.09 -9.21 42.91
C ALA A 467 18.19 -8.65 43.84
N ASP A 468 18.10 -7.37 44.20
CA ASP A 468 19.03 -6.73 45.14
C ASP A 468 18.81 -7.24 46.59
N VAL A 469 17.57 -7.56 46.98
CA VAL A 469 17.24 -8.17 48.30
C VAL A 469 17.72 -9.62 48.41
N MET A 470 17.77 -10.39 47.31
CA MET A 470 18.33 -11.75 47.33
C MET A 470 19.86 -11.78 47.31
N ARG A 471 20.51 -10.65 46.99
CA ARG A 471 21.97 -10.52 46.90
C ARG A 471 22.61 -10.06 48.23
N ASN A 472 21.83 -9.41 49.09
CA ASN A 472 22.19 -9.06 50.47
C ASN A 472 21.70 -10.15 51.43
#